data_AF-A0A026WX56-F1
#
_entry.id   AF-A0A026WX56-F1
#
_cell.length_a   1.000
_cell.length_b   1.000
_cell.length_c   1.000
_cell.angle_alpha   90.00
_cell.angle_beta   90.00
_cell.angle_gamma   90.00
#
_symmetry.space_group_name_H-M   'P 1'
#
loop_
_entity.id
_entity.type
_entity.pdbx_description
1 polymer ?
#
loop_
_entity_poly.entity_id
_entity_poly.type
_entity_poly.pdbx_seq_one_letter_code
_entity_poly.pdbx_strand_id
1 'polypeptide(L)'
;KFQYLRTSLVGDATNVIHSLEITEANYEIAWNLLKQRYDNKRVIVNTHIKAIMDLPSMSKENPDELRQIADGAARHIHALEALKRPTSHWDDLLVYILSSKLDSVTLRK
;
A
#
# COMPACT_ATOMS: atom_id res chain seq x y z
N LYS A 1 7.93 -26.51 5.04
CA LYS A 1 7.78 -25.03 5.18
C LYS A 1 8.77 -24.26 4.30
N PHE A 2 10.09 -24.46 4.43
CA PHE A 2 11.06 -23.70 3.63
C PHE A 2 10.99 -23.97 2.12
N GLN A 3 10.83 -25.23 1.70
CA GLN A 3 10.64 -25.55 0.27
C GLN A 3 9.48 -24.77 -0.35
N TYR A 4 8.34 -24.71 0.36
CA TYR A 4 7.16 -23.96 -0.06
C TYR A 4 7.43 -22.45 -0.13
N LEU A 5 8.12 -21.87 0.85
CA LEU A 5 8.55 -20.47 0.79
C LEU A 5 9.37 -20.24 -0.48
N ARG A 6 10.39 -21.05 -0.74
CA ARG A 6 11.29 -20.88 -1.90
C ARG A 6 10.57 -20.97 -3.23
N THR A 7 9.60 -21.89 -3.38
CA THR A 7 8.81 -22.02 -4.61
C THR A 7 7.76 -20.91 -4.78
N SER A 8 7.40 -20.21 -3.71
CA SER A 8 6.42 -19.11 -3.74
C SER A 8 7.06 -17.75 -4.06
N LEU A 9 8.40 -17.64 -4.04
CA LEU A 9 9.11 -16.41 -4.35
C LEU A 9 9.38 -16.32 -5.86
N VAL A 10 9.40 -15.09 -6.37
CA VAL A 10 9.64 -14.78 -7.78
C VAL A 10 10.67 -13.65 -7.88
N GLY A 11 11.48 -13.67 -8.94
CA GLY A 11 12.43 -12.61 -9.26
C GLY A 11 13.43 -12.34 -8.12
N ASP A 12 13.59 -11.06 -7.77
CA ASP A 12 14.57 -10.61 -6.77
C ASP A 12 14.36 -11.24 -5.39
N ALA A 13 13.12 -11.58 -5.02
CA ALA A 13 12.85 -12.20 -3.74
C ALA A 13 13.44 -13.61 -3.64
N THR A 14 13.50 -14.34 -4.75
CA THR A 14 14.18 -15.65 -4.83
C THR A 14 15.69 -15.50 -4.68
N ASN A 15 16.26 -14.45 -5.29
CA ASN A 15 17.70 -14.17 -5.21
C ASN A 15 18.17 -13.88 -3.78
N VAL A 16 17.33 -13.23 -2.96
CA VAL A 16 17.64 -12.90 -1.55
C VAL A 16 18.00 -14.13 -0.71
N ILE A 17 17.43 -15.30 -1.03
CA ILE A 17 17.61 -16.53 -0.26
C ILE A 17 18.27 -17.65 -1.07
N HIS A 18 18.74 -17.37 -2.28
CA HIS A 18 19.21 -18.37 -3.23
C HIS A 18 20.42 -19.16 -2.74
N SER A 19 21.29 -18.52 -1.95
CA SER A 19 22.48 -19.15 -1.36
C SER A 19 22.19 -20.01 -0.13
N LEU A 20 20.95 -20.05 0.37
CA LEU A 20 20.58 -20.82 1.55
C LEU A 20 20.15 -22.24 1.15
N GLU A 21 20.78 -23.23 1.76
CA GLU A 21 20.34 -24.62 1.67
C GLU A 21 18.99 -24.81 2.35
N ILE A 22 18.15 -25.70 1.82
CA ILE A 22 16.83 -25.98 2.38
C ILE A 22 17.01 -26.81 3.66
N THR A 23 17.12 -26.12 4.79
CA THR A 23 17.13 -26.71 6.13
C THR A 23 16.12 -26.01 7.03
N GLU A 24 15.74 -26.65 8.13
CA GLU A 24 14.81 -26.02 9.09
C GLU A 24 15.40 -24.77 9.73
N ALA A 25 16.69 -24.80 10.09
CA ALA A 25 17.40 -23.64 10.65
C ALA A 25 17.45 -22.45 9.68
N ASN A 26 17.63 -22.72 8.38
CA ASN A 26 17.71 -21.66 7.37
C ASN A 26 16.35 -21.04 7.01
N TYR A 27 15.23 -21.67 7.40
CA TYR A 27 13.90 -21.08 7.17
C TYR A 27 13.76 -19.72 7.86
N GLU A 28 14.12 -19.65 9.14
CA GLU A 28 14.01 -18.41 9.93
C GLU A 28 14.96 -17.34 9.40
N ILE A 29 16.16 -17.73 8.96
CA ILE A 29 17.12 -16.81 8.34
C ILE A 29 16.56 -16.26 7.03
N ALA A 30 16.06 -17.13 6.15
CA ALA A 30 15.45 -16.75 4.89
C ALA A 30 14.26 -15.80 5.10
N TRP A 31 13.38 -16.12 6.05
CA TRP A 31 12.22 -15.30 6.40
C TRP A 31 12.63 -13.92 6.91
N ASN A 32 13.64 -13.85 7.78
CA ASN A 32 14.15 -12.58 8.31
C ASN A 32 14.85 -11.74 7.24
N LEU A 33 15.61 -12.36 6.32
CA LEU A 33 16.21 -11.64 5.19
C LEU A 33 15.15 -11.03 4.28
N LEU A 34 14.09 -11.80 3.97
CA LEU A 34 12.96 -11.31 3.18
C LEU A 34 12.24 -10.16 3.89
N LYS A 35 11.98 -10.29 5.20
CA LYS A 35 11.41 -9.20 6.01
C LYS A 35 12.33 -7.98 6.02
N GLN A 36 13.63 -8.14 6.24
CA GLN A 36 14.56 -7.01 6.27
C GLN A 36 14.58 -6.27 4.92
N ARG A 37 14.50 -7.01 3.81
CA ARG A 37 14.49 -6.44 2.45
C ARG A 37 13.16 -5.76 2.10
N TYR A 38 12.03 -6.38 2.43
CA TYR A 38 10.71 -6.00 1.90
C TYR A 38 9.74 -5.43 2.94
N ASP A 39 9.90 -5.72 4.24
CA ASP A 39 9.11 -5.14 5.34
C ASP A 39 9.66 -3.77 5.77
N ASN A 40 10.04 -2.93 4.80
CA ASN A 40 10.40 -1.55 5.07
C ASN A 40 9.11 -0.73 5.29
N LYS A 41 8.62 -0.75 6.53
CA LYS A 41 7.39 -0.05 6.96
C LYS A 41 7.34 1.41 6.51
N ARG A 42 8.47 2.11 6.46
CA ARG A 42 8.52 3.51 5.98
C ARG A 42 8.21 3.60 4.49
N VAL A 43 8.79 2.74 3.68
CA VAL A 43 8.51 2.69 2.23
C VAL A 43 7.06 2.31 1.99
N ILE A 44 6.54 1.29 2.68
CA ILE A 44 5.14 0.85 2.53
C ILE A 44 4.17 1.99 2.86
N VAL A 45 4.40 2.69 3.97
CA VAL A 45 3.60 3.86 4.36
C VAL A 45 3.66 4.95 3.29
N ASN A 46 4.86 5.27 2.80
CA ASN A 46 5.02 6.28 1.75
C ASN A 46 4.32 5.88 0.44
N THR A 47 4.31 4.59 0.09
CA THR A 47 3.59 4.08 -1.09
C THR A 47 2.10 4.35 -0.97
N HIS A 48 1.50 4.09 0.20
CA HIS A 48 0.07 4.36 0.40
C HIS A 48 -0.26 5.85 0.42
N ILE A 49 0.57 6.67 1.09
CA ILE A 49 0.40 8.14 1.08
C ILE A 49 0.50 8.67 -0.35
N LYS A 50 1.53 8.27 -1.10
CA LYS A 50 1.70 8.66 -2.50
C LYS A 50 0.50 8.24 -3.35
N ALA A 51 -0.01 7.03 -3.17
CA ALA A 51 -1.16 6.55 -3.93
C ALA A 51 -2.45 7.36 -3.65
N ILE A 52 -2.64 7.88 -2.44
CA ILE A 52 -3.73 8.83 -2.12
C ILE A 52 -3.52 10.14 -2.87
N MET A 53 -2.30 10.70 -2.84
CA MET A 53 -1.96 11.96 -3.54
C MET A 53 -2.11 11.84 -5.06
N ASP A 54 -1.80 10.67 -5.61
CA ASP A 54 -1.80 10.36 -7.04
C ASP A 54 -3.16 9.82 -7.52
N LEU A 55 -4.21 9.82 -6.68
CA LEU A 55 -5.56 9.46 -7.12
C LEU A 55 -5.99 10.31 -8.33
N PRO A 56 -6.69 9.71 -9.31
CA PRO A 56 -7.15 10.40 -10.50
C PRO A 56 -8.09 11.56 -10.11
N SER A 57 -8.12 12.59 -10.95
CA SER A 57 -9.00 13.75 -10.75
C SER A 57 -10.14 13.71 -11.76
N MET A 58 -11.33 14.07 -11.29
CA MET A 58 -12.52 14.19 -12.12
C MET A 58 -12.50 15.50 -12.90
N SER A 59 -12.76 15.42 -14.20
CA SER A 59 -12.87 16.60 -15.07
C SER A 59 -14.31 17.09 -15.24
N LYS A 60 -15.28 16.21 -14.98
CA LYS A 60 -16.72 16.44 -15.03
C LYS A 60 -17.40 15.45 -14.09
N GLU A 61 -18.66 15.70 -13.76
CA GLU A 61 -19.47 14.79 -12.95
C GLU A 61 -19.50 13.39 -13.59
N ASN A 62 -18.95 12.42 -12.87
CA ASN A 62 -18.89 11.02 -13.26
C ASN A 62 -18.97 10.13 -12.00
N PRO A 63 -20.10 9.42 -11.79
CA PRO A 63 -20.27 8.57 -10.61
C PRO A 63 -19.24 7.45 -10.47
N ASP A 64 -18.72 6.94 -11.59
CA ASP A 64 -17.74 5.85 -11.57
C ASP A 64 -16.36 6.36 -11.16
N GLU A 65 -15.96 7.54 -11.64
CA GLU A 65 -14.72 8.20 -11.19
C GLU A 65 -14.80 8.61 -9.72
N LEU A 66 -15.96 9.12 -9.27
CA LEU A 66 -16.20 9.45 -7.86
C LEU A 66 -16.03 8.22 -6.97
N ARG A 67 -16.63 7.09 -7.36
CA ARG A 67 -16.49 5.81 -6.65
C ARG A 67 -15.04 5.34 -6.62
N GLN A 68 -14.31 5.45 -7.74
CA GLN A 68 -12.88 5.10 -7.77
C GLN A 68 -12.03 5.93 -6.82
N ILE A 69 -12.30 7.23 -6.70
CA ILE A 69 -11.61 8.11 -5.75
C ILE A 69 -11.93 7.70 -4.32
N ALA A 70 -13.21 7.50 -3.99
CA ALA A 70 -13.66 7.13 -2.64
C ALA A 70 -13.11 5.76 -2.21
N ASP A 71 -13.30 4.73 -3.03
CA ASP A 71 -12.82 3.37 -2.76
C ASP A 71 -11.29 3.32 -2.74
N GLY A 72 -10.65 4.09 -3.63
CA GLY A 72 -9.20 4.23 -3.69
C GLY A 72 -8.61 4.82 -2.41
N ALA A 73 -9.21 5.91 -1.93
CA ALA A 73 -8.82 6.55 -0.67
C ALA A 73 -9.04 5.61 0.52
N ALA A 74 -10.23 5.02 0.65
CA ALA A 74 -10.57 4.13 1.75
C ALA A 74 -9.61 2.93 1.85
N ARG A 75 -9.30 2.30 0.70
CA ARG A 75 -8.33 1.19 0.63
C ARG A 75 -6.96 1.57 1.17
N HIS A 76 -6.46 2.76 0.84
CA HIS A 76 -5.15 3.21 1.30
C HIS A 76 -5.16 3.68 2.76
N ILE A 77 -6.24 4.29 3.22
CA ILE A 77 -6.44 4.67 4.63
C ILE A 77 -6.49 3.43 5.52
N HIS A 78 -7.27 2.40 5.16
CA HIS A 78 -7.32 1.14 5.92
C HIS A 78 -5.96 0.43 5.96
N ALA A 79 -5.19 0.46 4.87
CA ALA A 79 -3.83 -0.10 4.87
C ALA A 79 -2.90 0.66 5.83
N LEU A 80 -3.02 1.99 5.89
CA LEU A 80 -2.26 2.82 6.83
C LEU A 80 -2.67 2.59 8.28
N GLU A 81 -3.95 2.38 8.55
CA GLU A 81 -4.47 2.00 9.87
C GLU A 81 -3.94 0.63 10.31
N ALA A 82 -3.92 -0.37 9.43
CA ALA A 82 -3.32 -1.68 9.70
C ALA A 82 -1.80 -1.59 9.99
N LEU A 83 -1.14 -0.59 9.41
CA LEU A 83 0.27 -0.22 9.70
C LEU A 83 0.42 0.64 10.97
N LYS A 84 -0.64 0.80 11.76
CA LYS A 84 -0.71 1.56 13.01
C LYS A 84 -0.40 3.05 12.85
N ARG A 85 -0.83 3.64 11.73
CA ARG A 85 -0.75 5.10 11.53
C ARG A 85 -1.99 5.78 12.14
N PRO A 86 -1.84 7.01 12.68
CA PRO A 86 -2.92 7.72 13.36
C PRO A 86 -3.87 8.39 12.34
N THR A 87 -4.50 7.58 11.49
CA THR A 87 -5.39 8.06 10.41
C THR A 87 -6.65 8.75 10.92
N SER A 88 -7.06 8.47 12.16
CA SER A 88 -8.22 9.07 12.85
C SER A 88 -8.13 10.57 13.12
N HIS A 89 -7.00 11.20 12.79
CA HIS A 89 -6.77 12.64 12.99
C HIS A 89 -6.46 13.36 11.68
N TRP A 90 -6.65 12.68 10.54
CA TRP A 90 -6.26 13.21 9.23
C TRP A 90 -7.45 13.76 8.43
N ASP A 91 -8.65 13.80 9.04
CA ASP A 91 -9.90 14.09 8.36
C ASP A 91 -9.83 15.37 7.53
N ASP A 92 -9.50 16.51 8.13
CA ASP A 92 -9.45 17.81 7.41
C ASP A 92 -8.47 17.80 6.24
N LEU A 93 -7.30 17.19 6.43
CA LEU A 93 -6.26 17.10 5.40
C LEU A 93 -6.71 16.20 4.25
N LEU A 94 -7.25 15.03 4.57
CA LEU A 94 -7.73 14.05 3.59
C LEU A 94 -8.94 14.58 2.83
N VAL A 95 -9.88 15.23 3.53
CA VAL A 95 -11.01 15.91 2.90
C VAL A 95 -10.52 16.95 1.91
N TYR A 96 -9.60 17.83 2.32
CA TYR A 96 -9.04 18.84 1.40
C TYR A 96 -8.36 18.22 0.16
N ILE A 97 -7.53 17.18 0.37
CA ILE A 97 -6.85 16.49 -0.74
C ILE A 97 -7.87 15.83 -1.67
N LEU A 98 -8.85 15.09 -1.15
CA LEU A 98 -9.82 14.38 -1.97
C LEU A 98 -10.78 15.34 -2.67
N SER A 99 -11.21 16.40 -2.00
CA SER A 99 -11.99 17.48 -2.61
C SER A 99 -11.27 18.14 -3.78
N SER A 100 -9.93 18.28 -3.72
CA SER A 100 -9.14 18.80 -4.84
C SER A 100 -9.13 17.88 -6.08
N LYS A 101 -9.57 16.63 -5.93
CA LYS A 101 -9.72 15.65 -7.02
C LYS A 101 -11.11 15.66 -7.65
N LEU A 102 -12.07 16.40 -7.09
CA LEU A 102 -13.44 16.46 -7.58
C LEU A 102 -13.60 17.60 -8.59
N ASP A 103 -14.57 17.45 -9.50
CA ASP A 103 -14.94 18.53 -10.41
C ASP A 103 -15.75 19.62 -9.68
N SER A 104 -15.81 20.80 -10.29
CA SER A 104 -16.49 21.96 -9.69
C SER A 104 -17.99 21.79 -9.45
N VAL A 105 -18.67 20.87 -10.14
CA VAL A 105 -20.10 20.61 -9.95
C VAL A 105 -20.32 19.75 -8.73
N THR A 106 -19.53 18.67 -8.59
CA THR A 106 -19.60 17.78 -7.42
C THR A 106 -19.19 18.49 -6.13
N LEU A 107 -18.20 19.41 -6.18
CA LEU A 107 -17.72 20.16 -5.02
C LEU A 107 -18.73 21.21 -4.49
N ARG A 108 -19.69 21.66 -5.32
CA ARG A 108 -20.64 22.73 -4.96
C ARG A 108 -21.81 22.28 -4.09
N LYS A 109 -21.99 20.98 -3.90
CA LYS A 109 -23.04 20.39 -3.04
C LYS A 109 -22.47 20.01 -1.69
#